data_AF-A0A1J4VXQ7-F1
#
_entry.id   AF-A0A1J4VXQ7-F1
#
_cell.length_a   1.000
_cell.length_b   1.000
_cell.length_c   1.000
_cell.angle_alpha   90.00
_cell.angle_beta   90.00
_cell.angle_gamma   90.00
#
_symmetry.space_group_name_H-M   'P 1'
#
loop_
_entity.id
_entity.type
_entity.pdbx_description
1 polymer ?
#
loop_
_entity_poly.entity_id
_entity_poly.type
_entity_poly.pdbx_seq_one_letter_code
_entity_poly.pdbx_strand_id
1 'polypeptide(L)'
;MTALDDITKIIIELKDSINRIIRQNIDLKEFENDRSDMYNFEKKQELQIVNSLKRNSKKLKEDFESLKHLSSVSDENLVYLKKLDENIKEFLNLIKNNQREELVGSLIGIIENVKNIKMPEMMELNFKIPIMPVEIKDEIVEDIRELEKCFNNECYRSCAILCGRILEIALHRKYYDSTGIDILEKTPGIGLGNLIAKLREKGVEVDPALTQQIHLVNQVRIFSVHRKKSAFNPTKQQIQAMILYTMDILNRLFEK
;
A
#
# COMPACT_ATOMS: atom_id res chain seq x y z
N MET A 1 -2.58 -5.82 1.12
CA MET A 1 -1.97 -7.04 0.57
C MET A 1 -0.59 -6.64 0.12
N THR A 2 0.44 -7.17 0.77
CA THR A 2 1.84 -6.86 0.52
C THR A 2 2.41 -7.77 -0.56
N ALA A 3 3.52 -7.38 -1.20
CA ALA A 3 4.21 -8.24 -2.17
C ALA A 3 4.64 -9.60 -1.56
N LEU A 4 4.88 -9.64 -0.25
CA LEU A 4 5.19 -10.87 0.48
C LEU A 4 3.96 -11.79 0.59
N ASP A 5 2.76 -11.23 0.76
CA ASP A 5 1.50 -11.99 0.79
C ASP A 5 1.26 -12.68 -0.56
N ASP A 6 1.51 -11.96 -1.66
CA ASP A 6 1.36 -12.48 -3.02
C ASP A 6 2.34 -13.65 -3.29
N ILE A 7 3.60 -13.51 -2.88
CA ILE A 7 4.59 -14.60 -2.97
C ILE A 7 4.19 -15.79 -2.11
N THR A 8 3.73 -15.55 -0.88
CA THR A 8 3.29 -16.62 0.02
C THR A 8 2.13 -17.41 -0.59
N LYS A 9 1.17 -16.73 -1.22
CA LYS A 9 0.08 -17.37 -1.95
C LYS A 9 0.58 -18.23 -3.10
N ILE A 10 1.52 -17.70 -3.91
CA ILE A 10 2.10 -18.46 -5.04
C ILE A 10 2.83 -19.71 -4.57
N ILE A 11 3.58 -19.61 -3.46
CA ILE A 11 4.30 -20.74 -2.87
C ILE A 11 3.34 -21.86 -2.46
N ILE A 12 2.17 -21.52 -1.90
CA ILE A 12 1.13 -22.50 -1.56
C ILE A 12 0.63 -23.21 -2.83
N GLU A 13 0.30 -22.45 -3.88
CA GLU A 13 -0.18 -23.02 -5.14
C GLU A 13 0.89 -23.89 -5.84
N LEU A 14 2.17 -23.50 -5.74
CA LEU A 14 3.31 -24.30 -6.22
C LEU A 14 3.44 -25.60 -5.45
N LYS A 15 3.35 -25.56 -4.12
CA LYS A 15 3.39 -26.75 -3.25
C LYS A 15 2.31 -27.75 -3.64
N ASP A 16 1.08 -27.28 -3.84
CA ASP A 16 -0.03 -28.12 -4.26
C ASP A 16 0.20 -28.75 -5.63
N SER A 17 0.75 -27.99 -6.59
CA SER A 17 1.07 -28.48 -7.93
C SER A 17 2.16 -29.56 -7.89
N ILE A 18 3.24 -29.34 -7.13
CA ILE A 18 4.35 -30.30 -6.96
C ILE A 18 3.85 -31.59 -6.31
N ASN A 19 3.03 -31.50 -5.25
CA ASN A 19 2.48 -32.68 -4.58
C ASN A 19 1.64 -33.54 -5.53
N ARG A 20 0.86 -32.92 -6.43
CA ARG A 20 0.09 -33.65 -7.44
C ARG A 20 1.01 -34.32 -8.47
N ILE A 21 2.04 -33.61 -8.95
CA ILE A 21 3.04 -34.15 -9.89
C ILE A 21 3.73 -35.38 -9.31
N ILE A 22 4.17 -35.32 -8.05
CA ILE A 22 4.83 -36.45 -7.38
C ILE A 22 3.85 -37.61 -7.19
N ARG A 23 2.64 -37.34 -6.67
CA ARG A 23 1.65 -38.38 -6.40
C ARG A 23 1.18 -39.11 -7.66
N GLN A 24 1.04 -38.40 -8.77
CA GLN A 24 0.58 -38.94 -10.06
C GLN A 24 1.74 -39.39 -10.95
N ASN A 25 2.99 -39.23 -10.51
CA ASN A 25 4.18 -39.54 -11.30
C ASN A 25 4.22 -38.87 -12.68
N ILE A 26 3.75 -37.61 -12.77
CA ILE A 26 3.64 -36.84 -14.03
C ILE A 26 5.01 -36.45 -14.57
N ASP A 27 5.31 -36.78 -15.83
CA ASP A 27 6.53 -36.33 -16.51
C ASP A 27 6.42 -34.89 -17.03
N LEU A 28 7.27 -33.99 -16.52
CA LEU A 28 7.26 -32.57 -16.92
C LEU A 28 7.70 -32.35 -18.37
N LYS A 29 8.47 -33.27 -18.97
CA LYS A 29 8.98 -33.16 -20.35
C LYS A 29 7.96 -33.63 -21.39
N GLU A 30 7.04 -34.52 -21.02
CA GLU A 30 6.02 -35.05 -21.93
C GLU A 30 5.14 -33.93 -22.52
N PHE A 31 4.97 -32.82 -21.79
CA PHE A 31 4.08 -31.73 -22.16
C PHE A 31 4.76 -30.53 -22.83
N GLU A 32 6.01 -30.64 -23.29
CA GLU A 32 6.69 -29.51 -23.97
C GLU A 32 6.25 -29.30 -25.41
N ASN A 33 5.80 -30.34 -26.12
CA ASN A 33 5.51 -30.27 -27.56
C ASN A 33 4.18 -30.90 -27.99
N ASP A 34 3.43 -31.52 -27.09
CA ASP A 34 2.34 -32.40 -27.51
C ASP A 34 0.96 -31.72 -27.48
N ARG A 35 0.40 -31.49 -28.67
CA ARG A 35 -1.01 -31.12 -28.87
C ARG A 35 -1.87 -32.30 -29.29
N SER A 36 -1.29 -33.49 -29.50
CA SER A 36 -1.94 -34.59 -30.22
C SER A 36 -2.95 -35.38 -29.39
N ASP A 37 -2.90 -35.30 -28.05
CA ASP A 37 -3.74 -36.09 -27.14
C ASP A 37 -4.81 -35.30 -26.36
N MET A 38 -5.38 -34.23 -26.95
CA MET A 38 -6.45 -33.45 -26.27
C MET A 38 -7.73 -34.24 -25.94
N TYR A 39 -7.91 -35.44 -26.52
CA TYR A 39 -9.06 -36.30 -26.28
C TYR A 39 -8.90 -37.21 -25.05
N ASN A 40 -7.69 -37.33 -24.47
CA ASN A 40 -7.50 -38.06 -23.23
C ASN A 40 -7.72 -37.13 -22.03
N PHE A 41 -8.77 -37.41 -21.25
CA PHE A 41 -9.15 -36.61 -20.09
C PHE A 41 -8.07 -36.60 -18.99
N GLU A 42 -7.36 -37.70 -18.78
CA GLU A 42 -6.28 -37.80 -17.76
C GLU A 42 -5.10 -36.93 -18.17
N LYS A 43 -4.59 -37.10 -19.40
CA LYS A 43 -3.51 -36.25 -19.93
C LYS A 43 -3.86 -34.76 -19.91
N LYS A 44 -5.13 -34.42 -20.14
CA LYS A 44 -5.60 -33.02 -20.03
C LYS A 44 -5.49 -32.49 -18.60
N GLN A 45 -5.79 -33.29 -17.57
CA GLN A 45 -5.61 -32.88 -16.18
C GLN A 45 -4.13 -32.72 -15.82
N GLU A 46 -3.28 -33.64 -16.26
CA GLU A 46 -1.83 -33.58 -16.03
C GLU A 46 -1.24 -32.32 -16.69
N LEU A 47 -1.61 -32.04 -17.94
CA LEU A 47 -1.22 -30.83 -18.65
C LEU A 47 -1.66 -29.56 -17.89
N GLN A 48 -2.86 -29.55 -17.30
CA GLN A 48 -3.31 -28.41 -16.48
C GLN A 48 -2.44 -28.22 -15.23
N ILE A 49 -2.04 -29.30 -14.57
CA ILE A 49 -1.15 -29.24 -13.40
C ILE A 49 0.23 -28.71 -13.80
N VAL A 50 0.81 -29.23 -14.89
CA VAL A 50 2.12 -28.78 -15.41
C VAL A 50 2.07 -27.31 -15.83
N ASN A 51 1.00 -26.87 -16.51
CA ASN A 51 0.82 -25.48 -16.89
C ASN A 51 0.63 -24.57 -15.67
N SER A 52 -0.06 -25.03 -14.64
CA SER A 52 -0.18 -24.30 -13.37
C SER A 52 1.18 -24.11 -12.71
N LEU A 53 1.99 -25.18 -12.63
CA LEU A 53 3.36 -25.12 -12.12
C LEU A 53 4.22 -24.10 -12.90
N LYS A 54 4.24 -24.20 -14.24
CA LYS A 54 5.04 -23.31 -15.11
C LYS A 54 4.58 -21.85 -15.01
N ARG A 55 3.27 -21.61 -14.97
CA ARG A 55 2.71 -20.26 -14.80
C ARG A 55 3.09 -19.67 -13.45
N ASN A 56 2.92 -20.44 -12.38
CA ASN A 56 3.17 -19.97 -11.03
C ASN A 56 4.67 -19.80 -10.74
N SER A 57 5.54 -20.61 -11.36
CA SER A 57 6.99 -20.44 -11.23
C SER A 57 7.49 -19.20 -11.97
N LYS A 58 6.88 -18.87 -13.13
CA LYS A 58 7.12 -17.60 -13.82
C LYS A 58 6.65 -16.42 -12.97
N LYS A 59 5.43 -16.50 -12.42
CA LYS A 59 4.89 -15.45 -11.56
C LYS A 59 5.73 -15.25 -10.29
N LEU A 60 6.20 -16.34 -9.66
CA LEU A 60 7.11 -16.26 -8.52
C LEU A 60 8.37 -15.44 -8.84
N LYS A 61 8.95 -15.63 -10.03
CA LYS A 61 10.12 -14.87 -10.48
C LYS A 61 9.79 -13.39 -10.69
N GLU A 62 8.65 -13.08 -11.29
CA GLU A 62 8.18 -11.69 -11.50
C GLU A 62 7.92 -10.98 -10.16
N ASP A 63 7.22 -11.64 -9.24
CA ASP A 63 6.91 -11.08 -7.93
C ASP A 63 8.18 -10.95 -7.07
N PHE A 64 9.17 -11.84 -7.22
CA PHE A 64 10.47 -11.70 -6.58
C PHE A 64 11.22 -10.43 -7.00
N GLU A 65 11.17 -10.05 -8.28
CA GLU A 65 11.75 -8.78 -8.74
C GLU A 65 11.15 -7.58 -8.00
N SER A 66 9.84 -7.65 -7.70
CA SER A 66 9.18 -6.62 -6.91
C SER A 66 9.73 -6.53 -5.48
N LEU A 67 10.29 -7.60 -4.89
CA LEU A 67 10.86 -7.56 -3.54
C LEU A 67 12.26 -6.92 -3.47
N LYS A 68 12.94 -6.69 -4.58
CA LYS A 68 14.33 -6.19 -4.56
C LYS A 68 14.48 -4.84 -3.87
N HIS A 69 13.44 -3.99 -3.88
CA HIS A 69 13.46 -2.73 -3.14
C HIS A 69 13.65 -2.93 -1.62
N LEU A 70 13.29 -4.09 -1.06
CA LEU A 70 13.45 -4.39 0.36
C LEU A 70 14.91 -4.59 0.78
N SER A 71 15.86 -4.61 -0.17
CA SER A 71 17.28 -4.65 0.15
C SER A 71 17.77 -3.37 0.85
N SER A 72 17.03 -2.26 0.73
CA SER A 72 17.35 -1.01 1.44
C SER A 72 16.86 -0.99 2.89
N VAL A 73 15.97 -1.91 3.27
CA VAL A 73 15.36 -1.96 4.60
C VAL A 73 16.33 -2.49 5.65
N SER A 74 17.16 -3.48 5.30
CA SER A 74 18.21 -3.99 6.18
C SER A 74 19.28 -4.77 5.40
N ASP A 75 20.50 -4.81 5.94
CA ASP A 75 21.58 -5.65 5.39
C ASP A 75 21.23 -7.15 5.42
N GLU A 76 20.45 -7.58 6.42
CA GLU A 76 19.94 -8.95 6.52
C GLU A 76 19.02 -9.29 5.34
N ASN A 77 18.11 -8.39 4.97
CA ASN A 77 17.24 -8.59 3.80
C ASN A 77 18.04 -8.78 2.52
N LEU A 78 19.14 -8.04 2.34
CA LEU A 78 20.01 -8.22 1.17
C LEU A 78 20.56 -9.65 1.10
N VAL A 79 20.95 -10.24 2.24
CA VAL A 79 21.43 -11.62 2.31
C VAL A 79 20.31 -12.61 1.95
N TYR A 80 19.12 -12.46 2.53
CA TYR A 80 18.00 -13.36 2.25
C TYR A 80 17.47 -13.23 0.82
N LEU A 81 17.44 -12.02 0.25
CA LEU A 81 17.03 -11.79 -1.14
C LEU A 81 18.01 -12.44 -2.13
N LYS A 82 19.33 -12.41 -1.86
CA LYS A 82 20.31 -13.12 -2.68
C LYS A 82 20.11 -14.62 -2.64
N LYS A 83 19.96 -15.20 -1.44
CA LYS A 83 19.67 -16.64 -1.29
C LYS A 83 18.34 -17.03 -1.94
N LEU A 84 17.34 -16.16 -1.86
CA LEU A 84 16.03 -16.37 -2.49
C LEU A 84 16.15 -16.39 -4.02
N ASP A 85 16.91 -15.47 -4.62
CA ASP A 85 17.19 -15.46 -6.07
C ASP A 85 17.88 -16.76 -6.52
N GLU A 86 18.88 -17.22 -5.76
CA GLU A 86 19.58 -18.48 -6.02
C GLU A 86 18.63 -19.67 -5.95
N ASN A 87 17.83 -19.78 -4.89
CA ASN A 87 16.84 -20.86 -4.73
C ASN A 87 15.77 -20.84 -5.83
N ILE A 88 15.30 -19.67 -6.27
CA ILE A 88 14.35 -19.56 -7.38
C ILE A 88 14.99 -20.02 -8.70
N LYS A 89 16.25 -19.66 -8.96
CA LYS A 89 16.97 -20.11 -10.15
C LYS A 89 17.16 -21.63 -10.14
N GLU A 90 17.54 -22.19 -9.01
CA GLU A 90 17.65 -23.64 -8.82
C GLU A 90 16.30 -24.32 -9.05
N PHE A 91 15.23 -23.86 -8.40
CA PHE A 91 13.88 -24.38 -8.56
C PHE A 91 13.44 -24.41 -10.03
N LEU A 92 13.67 -23.33 -10.77
CA LEU A 92 13.35 -23.24 -12.20
C LEU A 92 14.19 -24.21 -13.05
N ASN A 93 15.44 -24.48 -12.66
CA ASN A 93 16.28 -25.46 -13.34
C ASN A 93 15.80 -26.89 -13.07
N LEU A 94 15.40 -27.23 -11.84
CA LEU A 94 14.83 -28.53 -11.50
C LEU A 94 13.56 -28.84 -12.31
N ILE A 95 12.69 -27.84 -12.53
CA ILE A 95 11.51 -27.96 -13.39
C ILE A 95 11.92 -28.32 -14.83
N LYS A 96 12.89 -27.60 -15.41
CA LYS A 96 13.38 -27.85 -16.77
C LYS A 96 14.02 -29.24 -16.93
N ASN A 97 14.72 -29.69 -15.89
CA ASN A 97 15.42 -30.97 -15.89
C ASN A 97 14.55 -32.16 -15.52
N ASN A 98 13.28 -31.93 -15.12
CA ASN A 98 12.35 -32.96 -14.64
C ASN A 98 12.80 -33.65 -13.34
N GLN A 99 13.50 -32.93 -12.45
CA GLN A 99 13.98 -33.45 -11.16
C GLN A 99 12.91 -33.30 -10.07
N ARG A 100 11.83 -34.10 -10.17
CA ARG A 100 10.59 -33.91 -9.39
C ARG A 100 10.78 -34.10 -7.89
N GLU A 101 11.63 -35.03 -7.49
CA GLU A 101 11.90 -35.36 -6.07
C GLU A 101 12.60 -34.20 -5.35
N GLU A 102 13.42 -33.44 -6.07
CA GLU A 102 14.19 -32.31 -5.54
C GLU A 102 13.35 -31.02 -5.42
N LEU A 103 12.22 -30.92 -6.15
CA LEU A 103 11.38 -29.72 -6.17
C LEU A 103 10.85 -29.34 -4.78
N VAL A 104 10.52 -30.33 -3.95
CA VAL A 104 10.01 -30.08 -2.58
C VAL A 104 11.09 -29.46 -1.71
N GLY A 105 12.32 -29.97 -1.77
CA GLY A 105 13.45 -29.44 -1.01
C GLY A 105 13.78 -28.00 -1.41
N SER A 106 13.81 -27.73 -2.71
CA SER A 106 14.04 -26.39 -3.24
C SER A 106 12.93 -25.40 -2.83
N LEU A 107 11.65 -25.82 -2.86
CA LEU A 107 10.54 -24.98 -2.40
C LEU A 107 10.60 -24.68 -0.89
N ILE A 108 11.05 -25.63 -0.06
CA ILE A 108 11.28 -25.40 1.37
C ILE A 108 12.35 -24.32 1.56
N GLY A 109 13.43 -24.36 0.79
CA GLY A 109 14.46 -23.31 0.83
C GLY A 109 13.92 -21.92 0.46
N ILE A 110 13.00 -21.84 -0.51
CA ILE A 110 12.29 -20.59 -0.86
C ILE A 110 11.44 -20.11 0.31
N ILE A 111 10.65 -21.00 0.92
CA ILE A 111 9.80 -20.69 2.09
C ILE A 111 10.62 -20.12 3.24
N GLU A 112 11.72 -20.77 3.61
CA GLU A 112 12.58 -20.35 4.72
C GLU A 112 13.17 -18.96 4.46
N ASN A 113 13.67 -18.68 3.25
CA ASN A 113 14.19 -17.34 2.94
C ASN A 113 13.09 -16.27 2.96
N VAL A 114 11.89 -16.56 2.43
CA VAL A 114 10.76 -15.61 2.43
C VAL A 114 10.34 -15.24 3.84
N LYS A 115 10.27 -16.20 4.77
CA LYS A 115 9.92 -15.94 6.18
C LYS A 115 10.91 -15.01 6.90
N ASN A 116 12.16 -15.02 6.47
CA ASN A 116 13.22 -14.24 7.09
C ASN A 116 13.37 -12.82 6.51
N ILE A 117 12.64 -12.49 5.45
CA ILE A 117 12.63 -11.12 4.89
C ILE A 117 11.82 -10.23 5.83
N LYS A 118 12.49 -9.24 6.43
CA LYS A 118 11.85 -8.21 7.25
C LYS A 118 11.11 -7.24 6.34
N MET A 119 9.81 -7.09 6.57
CA MET A 119 9.07 -5.97 6.00
C MET A 119 9.56 -4.68 6.66
N PRO A 120 9.58 -3.53 5.94
CA PRO A 120 9.77 -2.25 6.59
C PRO A 120 8.69 -2.12 7.66
N GLU A 121 9.08 -1.69 8.87
CA GLU A 121 8.12 -1.37 9.90
C GLU A 121 7.16 -0.32 9.33
N MET A 122 5.93 -0.75 9.03
CA MET A 122 4.86 0.19 8.76
C MET A 122 4.70 0.96 10.04
N MET A 123 4.99 2.26 9.98
CA MET A 123 4.71 3.13 11.10
C MET A 123 3.19 3.25 11.15
N GLU A 124 2.56 2.42 11.96
CA GLU A 124 1.14 2.57 12.25
C GLU A 124 0.97 3.95 12.86
N LEU A 125 0.35 4.82 12.08
CA LEU A 125 -0.16 6.09 12.50
C LEU A 125 -1.30 5.81 13.48
N ASN A 126 -0.93 5.46 14.72
CA ASN A 126 -1.86 5.10 15.78
C ASN A 126 -2.57 6.35 16.32
N PHE A 127 -3.37 6.98 15.47
CA PHE A 127 -4.22 8.10 15.83
C PHE A 127 -5.63 7.59 16.03
N LYS A 128 -6.24 7.96 17.15
CA LYS A 128 -7.67 7.73 17.34
C LYS A 128 -8.43 8.66 16.39
N ILE A 129 -9.29 8.07 15.55
CA ILE A 129 -10.17 8.85 14.69
C ILE A 129 -11.07 9.72 15.59
N PRO A 130 -11.09 11.05 15.38
CA PRO A 130 -11.91 11.96 16.16
C PRO A 130 -13.38 11.61 16.14
N ILE A 131 -14.10 11.99 17.20
CA ILE A 131 -15.55 12.05 17.14
C ILE A 131 -15.92 13.24 16.24
N MET A 132 -16.68 12.98 15.18
CA MET A 132 -17.08 13.99 14.20
C MET A 132 -18.51 13.76 13.71
N PRO A 133 -19.17 14.78 13.12
CA PRO A 133 -20.51 14.65 12.56
C PRO A 133 -20.60 13.53 11.54
N VAL A 134 -21.72 12.80 11.54
CA VAL A 134 -21.93 11.61 10.72
C VAL A 134 -21.87 11.95 9.23
N GLU A 135 -22.29 13.16 8.89
CA GLU A 135 -22.37 13.67 7.52
C GLU A 135 -21.01 13.83 6.82
N ILE A 136 -19.93 14.03 7.57
CA ILE A 136 -18.56 14.13 7.02
C ILE A 136 -17.67 12.93 7.37
N LYS A 137 -18.18 12.02 8.20
CA LYS A 137 -17.38 10.95 8.80
C LYS A 137 -16.79 10.03 7.74
N ASP A 138 -17.60 9.55 6.83
CA ASP A 138 -17.16 8.57 5.84
C ASP A 138 -16.10 9.16 4.90
N GLU A 139 -16.27 10.42 4.46
CA GLU A 139 -15.29 11.09 3.60
C GLU A 139 -13.95 11.30 4.32
N ILE A 140 -13.97 11.78 5.57
CA ILE A 140 -12.74 11.98 6.35
C ILE A 140 -12.06 10.64 6.65
N VAL A 141 -12.81 9.57 6.96
CA VAL A 141 -12.23 8.24 7.20
C VAL A 141 -11.52 7.71 5.95
N GLU A 142 -12.10 7.88 4.77
CA GLU A 142 -11.45 7.49 3.52
C GLU A 142 -10.19 8.32 3.24
N ASP A 143 -10.23 9.65 3.45
CA ASP A 143 -9.05 10.51 3.31
C ASP A 143 -7.94 10.13 4.31
N ILE A 144 -8.28 9.74 5.55
CA ILE A 144 -7.32 9.26 6.56
C ILE A 144 -6.67 7.95 6.10
N ARG A 145 -7.46 7.00 5.59
CA ARG A 145 -6.95 5.73 5.04
C ARG A 145 -6.01 5.96 3.85
N GLU A 146 -6.35 6.90 2.98
CA GLU A 146 -5.48 7.28 1.86
C GLU A 146 -4.20 7.95 2.36
N LEU A 147 -4.29 8.79 3.39
CA LEU A 147 -3.16 9.47 4.02
C LEU A 147 -2.19 8.48 4.65
N GLU A 148 -2.67 7.44 5.33
CA GLU A 148 -1.84 6.35 5.86
C GLU A 148 -1.09 5.62 4.75
N LYS A 149 -1.77 5.26 3.65
CA LYS A 149 -1.14 4.64 2.48
C LYS A 149 -0.07 5.54 1.89
N CYS A 150 -0.36 6.84 1.72
CA CYS A 150 0.60 7.81 1.20
C CYS A 150 1.83 7.91 2.11
N PHE A 151 1.64 7.97 3.42
CA PHE A 151 2.72 8.11 4.38
C PHE A 151 3.65 6.88 4.35
N ASN A 152 3.07 5.68 4.33
CA ASN A 152 3.81 4.42 4.28
C ASN A 152 4.57 4.21 2.96
N ASN A 153 4.15 4.86 1.88
CA ASN A 153 4.82 4.85 0.58
C ASN A 153 5.67 6.11 0.33
N GLU A 154 6.03 6.84 1.39
CA GLU A 154 6.86 8.05 1.33
C GLU A 154 6.31 9.16 0.40
N CYS A 155 5.01 9.13 0.12
CA CYS A 155 4.30 10.12 -0.70
C CYS A 155 3.97 11.36 0.15
N TYR A 156 5.00 11.97 0.73
CA TYR A 156 4.89 13.03 1.74
C TYR A 156 4.17 14.29 1.25
N ARG A 157 4.30 14.62 -0.03
CA ARG A 157 3.54 15.72 -0.66
C ARG A 157 2.05 15.44 -0.68
N SER A 158 1.65 14.21 -1.03
CA SER A 158 0.25 13.78 -1.03
C SER A 158 -0.34 13.81 0.37
N CYS A 159 0.43 13.41 1.39
CA CYS A 159 0.01 13.49 2.79
C CYS A 159 -0.36 14.94 3.19
N ALA A 160 0.47 15.92 2.82
CA ALA A 160 0.18 17.33 3.12
C ALA A 160 -1.07 17.85 2.41
N ILE A 161 -1.33 17.38 1.18
CA ILE A 161 -2.55 17.70 0.44
C ILE A 161 -3.78 17.12 1.15
N LEU A 162 -3.72 15.86 1.57
CA LEU A 162 -4.79 15.18 2.29
C LEU A 162 -5.06 15.84 3.65
N CYS A 163 -4.03 16.22 4.41
CA CYS A 163 -4.21 17.02 5.64
C CYS A 163 -5.01 18.30 5.37
N GLY A 164 -4.71 19.00 4.27
CA GLY A 164 -5.45 20.20 3.87
C GLY A 164 -6.90 19.92 3.50
N ARG A 165 -7.16 18.84 2.75
CA ARG A 165 -8.52 18.44 2.38
C ARG A 165 -9.36 18.07 3.60
N ILE A 166 -8.80 17.29 4.52
CA ILE A 166 -9.47 16.89 5.77
C ILE A 166 -9.85 18.12 6.59
N LEU A 167 -8.94 19.10 6.74
CA LEU A 167 -9.23 20.37 7.41
C LEU A 167 -10.30 21.19 6.69
N GLU A 168 -10.33 21.13 5.36
CA GLU A 168 -11.31 21.83 4.51
C GLU A 168 -12.71 21.31 4.80
N ILE A 169 -12.90 19.99 4.68
CA ILE A 169 -14.18 19.31 4.97
C ILE A 169 -14.65 19.62 6.40
N ALA A 170 -13.75 19.51 7.38
CA ALA A 170 -14.09 19.76 8.77
C ALA A 170 -14.51 21.22 9.04
N LEU A 171 -13.79 22.20 8.48
CA LEU A 171 -14.14 23.60 8.65
C LEU A 171 -15.41 23.99 7.90
N HIS A 172 -15.68 23.38 6.76
CA HIS A 172 -16.95 23.55 6.05
C HIS A 172 -18.11 23.11 6.92
N ARG A 173 -17.99 21.93 7.53
CA ARG A 173 -19.01 21.44 8.45
C ARG A 173 -19.16 22.33 9.68
N LYS A 174 -18.05 22.76 10.29
CA LYS A 174 -18.09 23.67 11.44
C LYS A 174 -18.78 25.00 11.10
N TYR A 175 -18.55 25.53 9.89
CA TYR A 175 -19.23 26.73 9.41
C TYR A 175 -20.73 26.51 9.28
N TYR A 176 -21.14 25.40 8.67
CA TYR A 176 -22.54 25.02 8.57
C TYR A 176 -23.19 24.89 9.95
N ASP A 177 -22.58 24.16 10.88
CA ASP A 177 -23.11 23.97 12.23
C ASP A 177 -23.28 25.30 12.99
N SER A 178 -22.42 26.27 12.72
CA SER A 178 -22.45 27.59 13.40
C SER A 178 -23.41 28.59 12.76
N THR A 179 -23.74 28.43 11.48
CA THR A 179 -24.48 29.45 10.71
C THR A 179 -25.77 28.96 10.05
N GLY A 180 -25.94 27.65 9.92
CA GLY A 180 -26.99 27.00 9.14
C GLY A 180 -26.85 27.19 7.62
N ILE A 181 -25.73 27.75 7.14
CA ILE A 181 -25.52 28.06 5.72
C ILE A 181 -24.46 27.13 5.15
N ASP A 182 -24.81 26.45 4.06
CA ASP A 182 -23.82 25.75 3.25
C ASP A 182 -23.02 26.79 2.44
N ILE A 183 -21.75 26.94 2.81
CA ILE A 183 -20.86 27.88 2.15
C ILE A 183 -20.39 27.37 0.77
N LEU A 184 -20.38 26.07 0.54
CA LEU A 184 -19.95 25.49 -0.73
C LEU A 184 -20.95 25.79 -1.86
N GLU A 185 -22.25 25.85 -1.55
CA GLU A 185 -23.27 26.27 -2.50
C GLU A 185 -23.07 27.72 -2.97
N LYS A 186 -22.62 28.60 -2.07
CA LYS A 186 -22.45 30.04 -2.35
C LYS A 186 -21.10 30.41 -2.92
N THR A 187 -20.05 29.69 -2.56
CA THR A 187 -18.67 30.00 -2.96
C THR A 187 -17.87 28.71 -3.10
N PRO A 188 -18.07 27.95 -4.18
CA PRO A 188 -17.31 26.73 -4.41
C PRO A 188 -15.82 27.04 -4.52
N GLY A 189 -14.97 26.19 -3.90
CA GLY A 189 -13.52 26.37 -3.92
C GLY A 189 -12.97 27.48 -3.01
N ILE A 190 -13.71 27.88 -1.98
CA ILE A 190 -13.19 28.82 -0.97
C ILE A 190 -11.99 28.21 -0.24
N GLY A 191 -10.83 28.87 -0.31
CA GLY A 191 -9.62 28.38 0.37
C GLY A 191 -9.73 28.45 1.90
N LEU A 192 -9.01 27.56 2.58
CA LEU A 192 -8.95 27.43 4.05
C LEU A 192 -8.78 28.76 4.80
N GLY A 193 -7.92 29.65 4.30
CA GLY A 193 -7.68 30.96 4.93
C GLY A 193 -8.91 31.87 4.91
N ASN A 194 -9.65 31.88 3.79
CA ASN A 194 -10.88 32.66 3.65
C ASN A 194 -12.02 32.05 4.47
N LEU A 195 -12.05 30.72 4.60
CA LEU A 195 -13.03 30.02 5.42
C LEU A 195 -12.87 30.35 6.92
N ILE A 196 -11.63 30.41 7.42
CA ILE A 196 -11.33 30.90 8.78
C ILE A 196 -11.80 32.35 8.97
N ALA A 197 -11.49 33.23 8.02
CA ALA A 197 -11.87 34.64 8.12
C ALA A 197 -13.40 34.78 8.25
N LYS A 198 -14.15 34.04 7.43
CA LYS A 198 -15.62 34.00 7.50
C LYS A 198 -16.16 33.39 8.81
N LEU A 199 -15.51 32.38 9.38
CA LEU A 199 -15.87 31.85 10.70
C LEU A 199 -15.74 32.94 11.77
N ARG A 200 -14.62 33.69 11.77
CA ARG A 200 -14.39 34.80 12.71
C ARG A 200 -15.39 35.94 12.55
N GLU A 201 -15.72 36.32 11.31
CA GLU A 201 -16.76 37.32 11.01
C GLU A 201 -18.13 36.93 11.58
N LYS A 202 -18.39 35.63 11.73
CA LYS A 202 -19.61 35.09 12.33
C LYS A 202 -19.51 34.89 13.84
N GLY A 203 -18.44 35.36 14.47
CA GLY A 203 -18.23 35.26 15.91
C GLY A 203 -17.83 33.87 16.39
N VAL A 204 -17.41 32.96 15.49
CA VAL A 204 -16.87 31.66 15.89
C VAL A 204 -15.44 31.86 16.34
N GLU A 205 -15.14 31.46 17.57
CA GLU A 205 -13.76 31.43 18.08
C GLU A 205 -12.95 30.38 17.32
N VAL A 206 -11.83 30.81 16.76
CA VAL A 206 -10.94 29.95 15.98
C VAL A 206 -9.59 29.90 16.67
N ASP A 207 -9.18 28.70 17.05
CA ASP A 207 -7.90 28.44 17.70
C ASP A 207 -6.72 29.00 16.88
N PRO A 208 -5.80 29.77 17.48
CA PRO A 208 -4.56 30.20 16.82
C PRO A 208 -3.75 29.04 16.21
N ALA A 209 -3.72 27.86 16.85
CA ALA A 209 -3.02 26.67 16.36
C ALA A 209 -3.56 26.19 15.00
N LEU A 210 -4.88 26.27 14.80
CA LEU A 210 -5.51 25.95 13.51
C LEU A 210 -5.05 26.90 12.41
N THR A 211 -4.90 28.19 12.72
CA THR A 211 -4.41 29.18 11.75
C THR A 211 -2.97 28.88 11.32
N GLN A 212 -2.12 28.53 12.29
CA GLN A 212 -0.72 28.17 12.04
C GLN A 212 -0.60 26.88 11.21
N GLN A 213 -1.38 25.86 11.56
CA GLN A 213 -1.40 24.60 10.81
C GLN A 213 -1.86 24.81 9.37
N ILE A 214 -2.90 25.61 9.14
CA ILE A 214 -3.36 25.92 7.79
C ILE A 214 -2.29 26.66 6.99
N HIS A 215 -1.55 27.57 7.63
CA HIS A 215 -0.44 28.22 6.97
C HIS A 215 0.64 27.22 6.53
N LEU A 216 1.04 26.31 7.43
CA LEU A 216 2.01 25.27 7.15
C LEU A 216 1.54 24.35 6.00
N VAL A 217 0.31 23.84 6.08
CA VAL A 217 -0.28 22.99 5.05
C VAL A 217 -0.35 23.73 3.71
N ASN A 218 -0.78 24.98 3.69
CA ASN A 218 -0.89 25.76 2.47
C ASN A 218 0.48 26.03 1.83
N GLN A 219 1.51 26.32 2.63
CA GLN A 219 2.87 26.43 2.11
C GLN A 219 3.24 25.14 1.35
N VAL A 220 3.09 23.97 1.98
CA VAL A 220 3.46 22.69 1.36
C VAL A 220 2.57 22.35 0.15
N ARG A 221 1.26 22.61 0.21
CA ARG A 221 0.32 22.41 -0.93
C ARG A 221 0.72 23.25 -2.13
N ILE A 222 1.02 24.53 -1.93
CA ILE A 222 1.40 25.45 -3.00
C ILE A 222 2.70 24.99 -3.68
N PHE A 223 3.72 24.61 -2.91
CA PHE A 223 4.96 24.08 -3.49
C PHE A 223 4.78 22.70 -4.15
N SER A 224 3.78 21.92 -3.72
CA SER A 224 3.49 20.60 -4.28
C SER A 224 2.79 20.66 -5.63
N VAL A 225 1.86 21.60 -5.79
CA VAL A 225 0.98 21.70 -6.99
C VAL A 225 1.49 22.72 -8.00
N HIS A 226 2.12 23.81 -7.57
CA HIS A 226 2.59 24.86 -8.48
C HIS A 226 4.10 24.79 -8.71
N ARG A 227 4.53 25.01 -9.96
CA ARG A 227 5.95 25.07 -10.33
C ARG A 227 6.63 26.25 -9.63
N LYS A 228 7.60 25.97 -8.77
CA LYS A 228 8.46 26.96 -8.10
C LYS A 228 9.91 26.77 -8.54
N LYS A 229 10.77 27.75 -8.24
CA LYS A 229 12.20 27.70 -8.59
C LYS A 229 12.93 26.53 -7.93
N SER A 230 12.51 26.12 -6.73
CA SER A 230 13.01 24.95 -6.01
C SER A 230 11.86 24.02 -5.67
N ALA A 231 12.10 22.71 -5.78
CA ALA A 231 11.17 21.69 -5.29
C ALA A 231 11.25 21.65 -3.76
N PHE A 232 10.09 21.74 -3.10
CA PHE A 232 9.98 21.43 -1.68
C PHE A 232 9.66 19.95 -1.50
N ASN A 233 10.50 19.26 -0.74
CA ASN A 233 10.39 17.84 -0.40
C ASN A 233 10.29 17.73 1.12
N PRO A 234 9.08 17.64 1.70
CA PRO A 234 8.91 17.51 3.14
C PRO A 234 9.53 16.21 3.64
N THR A 235 10.14 16.26 4.84
CA THR A 235 10.69 15.07 5.49
C THR A 235 9.59 14.23 6.13
N LYS A 236 9.89 12.96 6.42
CA LYS A 236 9.00 12.06 7.17
C LYS A 236 8.49 12.69 8.47
N GLN A 237 9.40 13.28 9.24
CA GLN A 237 9.09 13.88 10.55
C GLN A 237 8.21 15.12 10.40
N GLN A 238 8.44 15.94 9.37
CA GLN A 238 7.60 17.11 9.09
C GLN A 238 6.16 16.69 8.76
N ILE A 239 5.99 15.65 7.93
CA ILE A 239 4.65 15.14 7.61
C ILE A 239 4.01 14.47 8.82
N GLN A 240 4.75 13.67 9.59
CA GLN A 240 4.21 13.04 10.78
C GLN A 240 3.67 14.08 11.78
N ALA A 241 4.43 15.15 12.01
CA ALA A 241 3.97 16.28 12.83
C ALA A 241 2.72 16.93 12.22
N MET A 242 2.71 17.17 10.91
CA MET A 242 1.55 17.75 10.23
C MET A 242 0.28 16.90 10.37
N ILE A 243 0.41 15.57 10.28
CA ILE A 243 -0.71 14.65 10.46
C ILE A 243 -1.21 14.70 11.91
N LEU A 244 -0.30 14.59 12.89
CA LEU A 244 -0.62 14.68 14.32
C LEU A 244 -1.39 15.96 14.66
N TYR A 245 -0.90 17.11 14.20
CA TYR A 245 -1.55 18.40 14.41
C TYR A 245 -2.92 18.47 13.72
N THR A 246 -3.08 17.84 12.56
CA THR A 246 -4.36 17.79 11.85
C THR A 246 -5.38 16.97 12.65
N MET A 247 -5.00 15.80 13.17
CA MET A 247 -5.89 14.96 13.99
C MET A 247 -6.28 15.65 15.30
N ASP A 248 -5.33 16.32 15.95
CA ASP A 248 -5.57 17.10 17.17
C ASP A 248 -6.56 18.26 16.93
N ILE A 249 -6.42 18.98 15.82
CA ILE A 249 -7.36 20.03 15.42
C ILE A 249 -8.76 19.46 15.16
N LEU A 250 -8.87 18.33 14.46
CA LEU A 250 -10.16 17.70 14.19
C LEU A 250 -10.88 17.32 15.49
N ASN A 251 -10.16 16.77 16.46
CA ASN A 251 -10.70 16.50 17.79
C ASN A 251 -11.26 17.78 18.41
N ARG A 252 -10.44 18.84 18.50
CA ARG A 252 -10.86 20.11 19.12
C ARG A 252 -11.99 20.83 18.40
N LEU A 253 -12.16 20.63 17.09
CA LEU A 253 -13.27 21.24 16.34
C LEU A 253 -14.64 20.66 16.72
N PHE A 254 -14.69 19.40 17.15
CA PHE A 254 -15.93 18.65 17.37
C PHE A 254 -16.07 18.06 18.79
N GLU A 255 -15.05 18.16 19.63
CA GLU A 255 -15.17 17.93 21.07
C GLU A 255 -16.16 18.93 21.67
N LYS A 256 -17.06 18.41 22.51
CA LYS A 256 -18.08 19.17 23.24
C LYS A 256 -17.65 19.39 24.68
#